data_AF-A0A935H3N5-F1
#
_entry.id   AF-A0A935H3N5-F1
#
_cell.length_a   1.000
_cell.length_b   1.000
_cell.length_c   1.000
_cell.angle_alpha   90.00
_cell.angle_beta   90.00
_cell.angle_gamma   90.00
#
_symmetry.space_group_name_H-M   'P 1'
#
loop_
_entity.id
_entity.type
_entity.pdbx_description
1 polymer ?
#
loop_
_entity_poly.entity_id
_entity_poly.type
_entity_poly.pdbx_seq_one_letter_code
_entity_poly.pdbx_strand_id
1 'polypeptide(L)'
;MSGSLVRAAGLPELLTYTVDEYVEKAIELAENPMILNDMKVKLLTNRFAAPLFDTKNFVKYLEAAYEQMAKQAFSGEAFKAITIDA
;
A
#
# COMPACT_ATOMS: atom_id res chain seq x y z
N MET A 1 8.53 -2.93 -9.30
CA MET A 1 7.53 -1.87 -8.96
C MET A 1 6.37 -2.52 -8.23
N SER A 2 5.93 -1.96 -7.09
CA SER A 2 4.73 -2.33 -6.25
C SER A 2 4.98 -2.16 -4.73
N GLY A 3 6.10 -1.56 -4.30
CA GLY A 3 6.46 -1.52 -2.87
C GLY A 3 5.41 -0.85 -1.94
N SER A 4 4.65 0.12 -2.46
CA SER A 4 3.51 0.70 -1.73
C SER A 4 2.39 -0.31 -1.49
N LEU A 5 2.05 -1.15 -2.47
CA LEU A 5 1.02 -2.18 -2.34
C LEU A 5 1.47 -3.30 -1.40
N VAL A 6 2.73 -3.73 -1.50
CA VAL A 6 3.33 -4.73 -0.61
C VAL A 6 3.28 -4.27 0.85
N ARG A 7 3.63 -2.99 1.10
CA ARG A 7 3.50 -2.37 2.41
C ARG A 7 2.04 -2.28 2.86
N ALA A 8 1.15 -1.82 1.99
CA ALA A 8 -0.28 -1.68 2.30
C ALA A 8 -0.98 -3.03 2.54
N ALA A 9 -0.47 -4.12 1.94
CA ALA A 9 -0.90 -5.50 2.20
C ALA A 9 -0.34 -6.09 3.51
N GLY A 10 0.49 -5.33 4.23
CA GLY A 10 1.07 -5.75 5.50
C GLY A 10 2.29 -6.66 5.37
N LEU A 11 2.97 -6.69 4.23
CA LEU A 11 4.14 -7.54 3.97
C LEU A 11 5.43 -6.73 3.70
N PRO A 12 5.82 -5.76 4.54
CA PRO A 12 7.02 -4.94 4.29
C PRO A 12 8.32 -5.76 4.19
N GLU A 13 8.37 -6.97 4.74
CA GLU A 13 9.48 -7.91 4.63
C GLU A 13 9.75 -8.42 3.20
N LEU A 14 8.82 -8.22 2.26
CA LEU A 14 8.99 -8.54 0.83
C LEU A 14 9.57 -7.37 0.02
N LEU A 15 9.83 -6.22 0.65
CA LEU A 15 10.42 -5.07 -0.02
C LEU A 15 11.90 -5.28 -0.26
N THR A 16 12.30 -5.10 -1.51
CA THR A 16 13.69 -5.16 -1.98
C THR A 16 13.98 -3.95 -2.85
N TYR A 17 15.23 -3.51 -2.86
CA TYR A 17 15.67 -2.25 -3.48
C TYR A 17 16.66 -2.47 -4.62
N THR A 18 17.20 -3.68 -4.75
CA THR A 18 18.05 -4.10 -5.86
C THR A 18 17.57 -5.42 -6.47
N VAL A 19 18.07 -5.74 -7.66
CA VAL A 19 17.76 -7.02 -8.32
C VAL A 19 18.36 -8.19 -7.53
N ASP A 20 19.56 -8.02 -6.98
CA ASP A 20 20.23 -9.07 -6.21
C ASP A 20 19.46 -9.40 -4.93
N GLU A 21 19.03 -8.37 -4.18
CA GLU A 21 18.17 -8.56 -3.00
C GLU A 21 16.85 -9.27 -3.36
N TYR A 22 16.27 -8.94 -4.52
CA TYR A 22 15.05 -9.58 -5.00
C TYR A 22 15.27 -11.07 -5.27
N VAL A 23 16.39 -11.44 -5.91
CA VAL A 23 16.75 -12.83 -6.22
C VAL A 23 17.04 -13.61 -4.93
N GLU A 24 17.84 -13.05 -4.03
CA GLU A 24 18.15 -13.68 -2.74
C GLU A 24 16.87 -13.95 -1.94
N LYS A 25 15.97 -12.96 -1.86
CA LYS A 25 14.67 -13.13 -1.18
C LYS A 25 13.83 -14.22 -1.83
N ALA A 26 13.81 -14.30 -3.16
CA ALA A 26 13.07 -15.33 -3.88
C ALA A 26 13.61 -16.73 -3.60
N ILE A 27 14.94 -16.89 -3.54
CA ILE A 27 15.60 -18.16 -3.19
C ILE A 27 15.29 -18.54 -1.73
N GLU A 28 15.45 -17.61 -0.79
CA GLU A 28 15.14 -17.83 0.62
C GLU A 28 13.71 -18.35 0.81
N LEU A 29 12.72 -17.74 0.13
CA LEU A 29 11.32 -18.17 0.21
C LEU A 29 11.08 -19.53 -0.44
N ALA A 30 11.81 -19.87 -1.49
CA ALA A 30 11.71 -21.18 -2.15
C ALA A 30 12.30 -22.30 -1.28
N GLU A 31 13.38 -22.02 -0.56
CA GLU A 31 14.06 -22.98 0.32
C GLU A 31 13.37 -23.12 1.69
N ASN A 32 12.60 -22.11 2.12
CA ASN A 32 11.95 -22.07 3.44
C ASN A 32 10.42 -22.02 3.33
N PRO A 33 9.74 -23.16 3.05
CA PRO A 33 8.30 -23.19 2.85
C PRO A 33 7.49 -22.78 4.07
N MET A 34 8.03 -22.93 5.29
CA MET A 34 7.37 -22.45 6.52
C MET A 34 7.28 -20.92 6.55
N ILE A 35 8.38 -20.22 6.24
CA ILE A 35 8.40 -18.74 6.17
C ILE A 35 7.40 -18.25 5.11
N LEU A 36 7.40 -18.89 3.94
CA LEU A 36 6.43 -18.58 2.89
C LEU A 36 4.98 -18.80 3.33
N ASN A 37 4.72 -19.88 4.08
CA ASN A 37 3.39 -20.17 4.60
C ASN A 37 2.94 -19.11 5.62
N ASP A 38 3.82 -18.70 6.52
CA ASP A 38 3.52 -17.66 7.50
C ASP A 38 3.17 -16.33 6.84
N MET A 39 3.88 -15.95 5.78
CA MET A 39 3.55 -14.77 4.98
C MET A 39 2.19 -14.90 4.28
N LYS A 40 1.84 -16.08 3.77
CA LYS A 40 0.51 -16.35 3.19
C LYS A 40 -0.59 -16.23 4.25
N VAL A 41 -0.38 -16.79 5.43
CA VAL A 41 -1.32 -16.68 6.55
C VAL A 41 -1.51 -15.22 6.93
N LYS A 42 -0.41 -14.47 7.12
CA LYS A 42 -0.43 -13.04 7.41
C LYS A 42 -1.21 -12.23 6.37
N LEU A 43 -1.00 -12.52 5.07
CA LEU A 43 -1.74 -11.87 3.98
C LEU A 43 -3.25 -12.17 4.06
N LEU A 44 -3.63 -13.43 4.28
CA LEU A 44 -5.03 -13.85 4.35
C LEU A 44 -5.74 -13.27 5.57
N THR A 45 -5.08 -13.29 6.74
CA THR A 45 -5.62 -12.70 7.97
C THR A 45 -5.81 -11.20 7.83
N ASN A 46 -4.85 -10.50 7.21
CA ASN A 46 -4.90 -9.05 7.08
C ASN A 46 -5.74 -8.59 5.88
N ARG A 47 -6.18 -9.48 4.97
CA ARG A 47 -6.92 -9.09 3.76
C ARG A 47 -8.15 -8.23 4.02
N PHE A 48 -8.84 -8.39 5.14
CA PHE A 48 -10.04 -7.60 5.46
C PHE A 48 -9.78 -6.41 6.39
N ALA A 49 -8.56 -6.29 6.94
CA ALA A 49 -8.17 -5.24 7.87
C ALA A 49 -7.08 -4.31 7.32
N ALA A 50 -6.39 -4.74 6.26
CA ALA A 50 -5.31 -3.99 5.65
C ALA A 50 -5.87 -2.77 4.88
N PRO A 51 -5.22 -1.59 4.96
CA PRO A 51 -5.66 -0.39 4.25
C PRO A 51 -5.87 -0.60 2.75
N LEU A 52 -5.09 -1.52 2.15
CA LEU A 52 -5.19 -1.86 0.73
C LEU A 52 -6.60 -2.34 0.32
N PHE A 53 -7.34 -2.97 1.23
CA PHE A 53 -8.66 -3.56 0.95
C PHE A 53 -9.81 -2.86 1.68
N ASP A 54 -9.52 -1.78 2.42
CA ASP A 54 -10.56 -0.97 3.07
C ASP A 54 -11.15 0.03 2.06
N THR A 55 -12.00 -0.48 1.18
CA THR A 55 -12.67 0.32 0.15
C THR A 55 -13.46 1.49 0.75
N LYS A 56 -14.03 1.31 1.95
CA LYS A 56 -14.87 2.34 2.58
C LYS A 56 -14.01 3.56 2.96
N ASN A 57 -12.90 3.34 3.66
CA ASN A 57 -12.00 4.43 4.00
C ASN A 57 -11.27 4.98 2.77
N PHE A 58 -10.93 4.14 1.79
CA PHE A 58 -10.37 4.61 0.52
C PHE A 58 -11.29 5.61 -0.19
N VAL A 59 -12.59 5.27 -0.35
CA VAL A 59 -13.57 6.18 -0.97
C VAL A 59 -13.72 7.46 -0.17
N LYS A 60 -13.82 7.37 1.17
CA LYS A 60 -13.91 8.55 2.04
C LYS A 60 -12.72 9.51 1.85
N TYR A 61 -11.50 8.97 1.80
CA TYR A 61 -10.30 9.80 1.59
C TYR A 61 -10.24 10.39 0.18
N LEU A 62 -10.69 9.64 -0.83
CA LEU A 62 -10.79 10.13 -2.20
C LEU A 62 -11.81 11.27 -2.34
N GLU A 63 -12.99 11.13 -1.73
CA GLU A 63 -14.02 12.17 -1.71
C GLU A 63 -13.51 13.44 -1.02
N ALA A 64 -12.83 13.31 0.13
CA ALA A 64 -12.21 14.43 0.82
C ALA A 64 -11.16 15.14 -0.05
N ALA A 65 -10.37 14.39 -0.83
CA ALA A 65 -9.44 14.97 -1.79
C ALA A 65 -10.18 15.76 -2.88
N TYR A 66 -11.25 15.20 -3.45
CA TYR A 66 -12.06 15.90 -4.45
C TYR A 66 -12.73 17.16 -3.91
N GLU A 67 -13.21 17.16 -2.66
CA GLU A 67 -13.73 18.37 -2.04
C GLU A 67 -12.66 19.46 -1.91
N GLN A 68 -11.43 19.10 -1.52
CA GLN A 68 -10.32 20.07 -1.47
C GLN A 68 -9.94 20.58 -2.87
N MET A 69 -9.93 19.70 -3.88
CA MET A 69 -9.69 20.08 -5.28
C MET A 69 -10.73 21.09 -5.76
N ALA A 70 -12.02 20.82 -5.50
CA ALA A 70 -13.11 21.71 -5.87
C ALA A 70 -12.99 23.07 -5.17
N LYS A 71 -12.71 23.09 -3.85
CA LYS A 71 -12.49 24.33 -3.10
C LYS A 71 -11.35 25.17 -3.68
N GLN A 72 -10.23 24.55 -4.04
CA GLN A 72 -9.12 25.27 -4.69
C GLN A 72 -9.51 25.79 -6.09
N ALA A 73 -10.24 24.99 -6.88
CA ALA A 73 -10.67 25.41 -8.21
C ALA A 73 -11.60 26.65 -8.17
N PHE A 74 -12.43 26.77 -7.13
CA PHE A 74 -13.34 27.90 -6.95
C PHE A 74 -12.74 29.09 -6.19
N SER A 75 -11.55 28.97 -5.59
CA SER A 75 -10.93 30.06 -4.81
C SER A 75 -10.19 31.09 -5.68
N GLY A 76 -9.86 30.75 -6.93
CA GLY A 76 -9.04 31.60 -7.82
C GLY A 76 -7.56 31.68 -7.42
N GLU A 77 -7.12 30.89 -6.42
CA GLU A 77 -5.71 30.77 -6.04
C GLU A 77 -4.95 29.78 -6.94
N ALA A 78 -3.63 29.84 -6.91
CA ALA A 78 -2.79 28.81 -7.53
C ALA A 78 -2.98 27.44 -6.85
N PHE A 79 -3.03 26.38 -7.65
CA PHE A 79 -3.16 25.01 -7.14
C PHE A 79 -1.97 24.62 -6.25
N LYS A 80 -2.30 23.95 -5.14
CA LYS A 80 -1.33 23.41 -4.16
C LYS A 80 -1.51 21.90 -4.04
N ALA A 81 -0.46 21.21 -3.63
CA ALA A 81 -0.53 19.78 -3.35
C ALA A 81 -1.61 19.47 -2.30
N ILE A 82 -2.41 18.44 -2.55
CA ILE A 82 -3.48 17.99 -1.65
C ILE A 82 -2.98 16.73 -0.94
N THR A 83 -3.04 16.76 0.40
CA THR A 83 -2.70 15.63 1.25
C THR A 83 -3.90 15.35 2.14
N ILE A 84 -4.32 14.07 2.19
CA ILE A 84 -5.36 13.59 3.09
C ILE A 84 -4.66 12.66 4.08
N ASP A 85 -4.73 12.98 5.36
CA ASP A 85 -4.19 12.13 6.42
C ASP A 85 -5.07 10.87 6.52
N ALA A 86 -4.46 9.70 6.30
CA ALA A 86 -5.11 8.40 6.25
C ALA A 86 -4.87 7.57 7.52
#